data_AF-E9AQK2-F1
#
_entry.id   AF-E9AQK2-F1
#
_cell.length_a   1.000
_cell.length_b   1.000
_cell.length_c   1.000
_cell.angle_alpha   90.00
_cell.angle_beta   90.00
_cell.angle_gamma   90.00
#
_symmetry.space_group_name_H-M   'P 1'
#
loop_
_entity.id
_entity.type
_entity.pdbx_description
1 polymer ?
#
loop_
_entity_poly.entity_id
_entity_poly.type
_entity_poly.pdbx_seq_one_letter_code
_entity_poly.pdbx_strand_id
1 'polypeptide(L)'
;MNVSFLFSLPRTLAEYEGARRLLADAGALSLGEHGAKGGVAVPRLFCGCDPEDKSLGSGGGTVHLLHACYVDEQRHAPAPAKKSFLSWLRLADTDGRVIVHAGGLSRRLPAYAAVGKALLPLPPCRWHRGSQLSRTLLSTQVPMYREMVATAPAHLRTLIACGDVCVDARGALPSLAPFAESDVLCFGIRADAHVLPSHGVLFTARERPLDLDYMLQKPSLAEVRRRVAGGRHSFLLDVGMWMLSDRAVEVLARKCLGGALDAEDATGGGRDGHRCTAVRTAYDLYSEFGSALGSHAPSADPEIAGLKASVVELRDAEFLHYGTNRQLISAAAALQRREAAAPSWWWGAPFDGVLAPER
;
A
#
# COMPACT_ATOMS: atom_id res chain seq x y z
N MET A 1 -9.71 -3.87 16.27
CA MET A 1 -9.90 -2.94 15.15
C MET A 1 -10.40 -3.72 13.94
N ASN A 2 -11.43 -3.24 13.23
CA ASN A 2 -11.94 -3.82 11.99
C ASN A 2 -11.17 -3.19 10.82
N VAL A 3 -10.56 -4.00 9.94
CA VAL A 3 -9.79 -3.48 8.79
C VAL A 3 -10.51 -3.82 7.49
N SER A 4 -10.84 -2.79 6.73
CA SER A 4 -11.37 -2.89 5.36
C SER A 4 -10.22 -2.89 4.35
N PHE A 5 -10.34 -3.70 3.30
CA PHE A 5 -9.33 -3.79 2.23
C PHE A 5 -9.90 -3.30 0.90
N LEU A 6 -9.21 -2.37 0.25
CA LEU A 6 -9.55 -1.85 -1.06
C LEU A 6 -8.42 -2.19 -2.03
N PHE A 7 -8.73 -2.90 -3.11
CA PHE A 7 -7.77 -3.30 -4.12
C PHE A 7 -8.04 -2.59 -5.44
N SER A 8 -7.05 -1.83 -5.94
CA SER A 8 -7.02 -1.44 -7.35
C SER A 8 -6.41 -2.59 -8.14
N LEU A 9 -7.10 -3.11 -9.15
CA LEU A 9 -6.75 -4.30 -9.91
C LEU A 9 -6.72 -4.02 -11.42
N PRO A 10 -6.06 -4.88 -12.23
CA PRO A 10 -6.25 -4.84 -13.67
C PRO A 10 -7.72 -5.05 -14.01
N ARG A 11 -8.23 -4.35 -15.03
CA ARG A 11 -9.66 -4.35 -15.39
C ARG A 11 -10.25 -5.75 -15.55
N THR A 12 -9.54 -6.63 -16.28
CA THR A 12 -9.96 -8.02 -16.51
C THR A 12 -10.18 -8.79 -15.21
N LEU A 13 -9.36 -8.51 -14.19
CA LEU A 13 -9.52 -9.11 -12.88
C LEU A 13 -10.59 -8.37 -12.06
N ALA A 14 -10.67 -7.05 -12.12
CA ALA A 14 -11.70 -6.29 -11.41
C ALA A 14 -13.13 -6.67 -11.86
N GLU A 15 -13.32 -6.99 -13.14
CA GLU A 15 -14.60 -7.42 -13.72
C GLU A 15 -14.89 -8.91 -13.48
N TYR A 16 -13.92 -9.69 -13.02
CA TYR A 16 -14.12 -11.10 -12.69
C TYR A 16 -14.90 -11.24 -11.38
N GLU A 17 -16.08 -11.87 -11.45
CA GLU A 17 -16.98 -12.09 -10.30
C GLU A 17 -16.27 -12.78 -9.11
N GLY A 18 -15.33 -13.69 -9.40
CA GLY A 18 -14.56 -14.41 -8.39
C GLY A 18 -13.36 -13.64 -7.82
N ALA A 19 -13.06 -12.42 -8.28
CA ALA A 19 -11.85 -11.70 -7.88
C ALA A 19 -11.82 -11.38 -6.39
N ARG A 20 -12.98 -11.02 -5.82
CA ARG A 20 -13.12 -10.78 -4.38
C ARG A 20 -12.78 -12.02 -3.56
N ARG A 21 -13.24 -13.19 -4.00
CA ARG A 21 -12.93 -14.48 -3.38
C ARG A 21 -11.45 -14.84 -3.53
N LEU A 22 -10.90 -14.67 -4.73
CA LEU A 22 -9.49 -14.94 -4.98
C LEU A 22 -8.56 -14.09 -4.10
N LEU A 23 -8.84 -12.80 -3.96
CA LEU A 23 -8.08 -11.90 -3.09
C LEU A 23 -8.30 -12.20 -1.61
N ALA A 24 -9.51 -12.58 -1.23
CA ALA A 24 -9.81 -13.00 0.13
C ALA A 24 -9.03 -14.26 0.51
N ASP A 25 -9.05 -15.29 -0.34
CA ASP A 25 -8.29 -16.53 -0.14
C ASP A 25 -6.79 -16.24 -0.12
N ALA A 26 -6.29 -15.43 -1.06
CA ALA A 26 -4.89 -15.04 -1.13
C ALA A 26 -4.43 -14.24 0.11
N GLY A 27 -5.24 -13.32 0.61
CA GLY A 27 -4.92 -12.50 1.77
C GLY A 27 -5.33 -13.09 3.12
N ALA A 28 -5.89 -14.31 3.15
CA ALA A 28 -6.57 -14.87 4.33
C ALA A 28 -7.58 -13.88 4.96
N LEU A 29 -8.33 -13.17 4.12
CA LEU A 29 -9.31 -12.18 4.50
C LEU A 29 -10.69 -12.85 4.59
N SER A 30 -11.47 -12.51 5.63
CA SER A 30 -12.85 -12.97 5.74
C SER A 30 -13.74 -12.13 4.82
N LEU A 31 -14.48 -12.77 3.92
CA LEU A 31 -15.61 -12.15 3.25
C LEU A 31 -16.79 -12.13 4.22
N GLY A 32 -17.42 -10.97 4.41
CA GLY A 32 -18.70 -10.93 5.13
C GLY A 32 -19.76 -11.65 4.30
N GLU A 33 -20.46 -12.62 4.87
CA GLU A 33 -21.61 -13.24 4.21
C GLU A 33 -22.80 -12.27 4.21
N HIS A 34 -23.53 -12.22 3.10
CA HIS A 34 -24.90 -11.68 3.10
C HIS A 34 -25.79 -12.67 3.85
N GLY A 35 -25.89 -12.49 5.17
CA GLY A 35 -26.87 -13.18 5.99
C GLY A 35 -28.28 -12.72 5.63
N ALA A 36 -29.12 -13.65 5.17
CA ALA A 36 -30.55 -13.43 5.08
C ALA A 36 -31.07 -12.99 6.46
N LYS A 37 -31.74 -11.83 6.48
CA LYS A 37 -32.34 -11.12 7.63
C LYS A 37 -31.37 -10.27 8.49
N GLY A 38 -31.31 -8.98 8.14
CA GLY A 38 -31.47 -7.92 9.15
C GLY A 38 -30.21 -7.22 9.69
N GLY A 39 -29.03 -7.43 9.12
CA GLY A 39 -27.85 -6.62 9.43
C GLY A 39 -27.03 -6.36 8.17
N VAL A 40 -26.89 -5.10 7.77
CA VAL A 40 -26.11 -4.74 6.57
C VAL A 40 -24.62 -4.87 6.90
N ALA A 41 -24.03 -6.02 6.60
CA ALA A 41 -22.58 -6.20 6.56
C ALA A 41 -22.08 -5.79 5.17
N VAL A 42 -21.59 -4.56 5.07
CA VAL A 42 -20.90 -4.01 3.91
C VAL A 42 -19.54 -4.74 3.71
N PRO A 43 -19.01 -4.88 2.48
CA PRO A 43 -17.82 -5.67 2.25
C PRO A 43 -16.59 -5.25 3.08
N ARG A 44 -15.99 -6.21 3.80
CA ARG A 44 -14.63 -6.05 4.37
C ARG A 44 -13.52 -6.06 3.29
N LEU A 45 -13.92 -6.13 2.02
CA LEU A 45 -13.06 -6.15 0.84
C LEU A 45 -13.79 -5.56 -0.37
N PHE A 46 -13.21 -4.54 -0.99
CA PHE A 46 -13.69 -3.92 -2.23
C PHE A 46 -12.62 -4.03 -3.32
N CYS A 47 -13.06 -4.26 -4.55
CA CYS A 47 -12.21 -4.34 -5.73
C CYS A 47 -12.66 -3.29 -6.75
N GLY A 48 -11.73 -2.56 -7.31
CA GLY A 48 -11.99 -1.64 -8.42
C GLY A 48 -10.81 -1.60 -9.38
N CYS A 49 -10.96 -0.81 -10.44
CA CYS A 49 -9.89 -0.53 -11.38
C CYS A 49 -9.93 0.93 -11.82
N ASP A 50 -8.79 1.42 -12.29
CA ASP A 50 -8.71 2.73 -12.92
C ASP A 50 -9.46 2.72 -14.28
N PRO A 51 -10.03 3.86 -14.72
CA PRO A 51 -10.68 3.98 -16.02
C PRO A 51 -9.65 3.87 -17.16
N GLU A 52 -9.98 3.19 -18.27
CA GLU A 52 -8.94 2.87 -19.28
C GLU A 52 -8.34 4.08 -20.00
N ASP A 53 -9.10 5.16 -20.22
CA ASP A 53 -8.63 6.29 -21.02
C ASP A 53 -7.97 7.41 -20.20
N LYS A 54 -7.86 7.24 -18.87
CA LYS A 54 -7.36 8.31 -18.00
C LYS A 54 -6.36 7.77 -16.98
N SER A 55 -5.10 8.17 -17.14
CA SER A 55 -4.09 7.99 -16.08
C SER A 55 -4.44 8.91 -14.91
N LEU A 56 -4.91 8.35 -13.80
CA LEU A 56 -5.31 9.13 -12.62
C LEU A 56 -4.12 9.56 -11.74
N GLY A 57 -2.94 8.97 -11.94
CA GLY A 57 -1.84 9.06 -10.97
C GLY A 57 -2.14 8.22 -9.73
N SER A 58 -1.12 7.93 -8.91
CA SER A 58 -1.29 7.07 -7.72
C SER A 58 -2.20 7.70 -6.64
N GLY A 59 -2.20 9.02 -6.50
CA GLY A 59 -3.10 9.75 -5.61
C GLY A 59 -4.52 9.76 -6.13
N GLY A 60 -4.71 10.08 -7.42
CA GLY A 60 -6.01 10.02 -8.08
C GLY A 60 -6.60 8.61 -8.09
N GLY A 61 -5.81 7.57 -8.37
CA GLY A 61 -6.25 6.18 -8.28
C GLY A 61 -6.72 5.81 -6.86
N THR A 62 -6.05 6.33 -5.82
CA THR A 62 -6.48 6.16 -4.43
C THR A 62 -7.87 6.77 -4.21
N VAL A 63 -8.05 8.03 -4.60
CA VAL A 63 -9.33 8.76 -4.42
C VAL A 63 -10.44 8.16 -5.28
N HIS A 64 -10.14 7.72 -6.48
CA HIS A 64 -11.09 7.03 -7.36
C HIS A 64 -11.58 5.72 -6.72
N LEU A 65 -10.67 4.91 -6.17
CA LEU A 65 -11.04 3.67 -5.51
C LEU A 65 -11.86 3.91 -4.24
N LEU A 66 -11.51 4.94 -3.46
CA LEU A 66 -12.30 5.40 -2.31
C LEU A 66 -13.71 5.82 -2.72
N HIS A 67 -13.83 6.64 -3.77
CA HIS A 67 -15.11 7.11 -4.27
C HIS A 67 -15.96 5.96 -4.85
N ALA A 68 -15.35 5.04 -5.61
CA ALA A 68 -16.04 3.87 -6.15
C ALA A 68 -16.58 2.96 -5.03
N CYS A 69 -15.77 2.72 -4.00
CA CYS A 69 -16.20 1.99 -2.81
C CYS A 69 -17.37 2.70 -2.13
N TYR A 70 -17.22 4.00 -1.85
CA TYR A 70 -18.29 4.83 -1.30
C TYR A 70 -19.60 4.70 -2.09
N VAL A 71 -19.57 4.87 -3.42
CA VAL A 71 -20.78 4.79 -4.27
C VAL A 71 -21.43 3.41 -4.18
N ASP A 72 -20.64 2.33 -4.16
CA ASP A 72 -21.14 0.96 -3.98
C ASP A 72 -21.84 0.80 -2.64
N GLU A 73 -21.20 1.24 -1.54
CA GLU A 73 -21.78 1.17 -0.20
C GLU A 73 -23.07 2.02 -0.09
N GLN A 74 -23.07 3.25 -0.62
CA GLN A 74 -24.22 4.15 -0.56
C GLN A 74 -25.39 3.68 -1.42
N ARG A 75 -25.14 2.94 -2.50
CA ARG A 75 -26.19 2.33 -3.33
C ARG A 75 -26.98 1.28 -2.55
N HIS A 76 -26.31 0.55 -1.66
CA HIS A 76 -26.89 -0.53 -0.86
C HIS A 76 -27.30 -0.09 0.55
N ALA A 77 -26.91 1.10 0.99
CA ALA A 77 -27.24 1.63 2.31
C ALA A 77 -28.73 2.05 2.42
N PRO A 78 -29.41 1.72 3.54
CA PRO A 78 -30.74 2.24 3.81
C PRO A 78 -30.70 3.77 4.03
N ALA A 79 -31.81 4.47 3.78
CA ALA A 79 -31.91 5.92 3.87
C ALA A 79 -31.27 6.57 5.13
N PRO A 80 -31.48 6.08 6.37
CA PRO A 80 -30.86 6.66 7.57
C PRO A 80 -29.35 6.42 7.69
N ALA A 81 -28.79 5.49 6.91
CA ALA A 81 -27.36 5.16 6.93
C ALA A 81 -26.58 5.83 5.79
N LYS A 82 -27.24 6.61 4.94
CA LYS A 82 -26.57 7.35 3.87
C LYS A 82 -25.69 8.46 4.45
N LYS A 83 -24.46 8.57 3.94
CA LYS A 83 -23.46 9.56 4.34
C LYS A 83 -23.03 10.37 3.12
N SER A 84 -22.55 11.59 3.34
CA SER A 84 -21.76 12.29 2.32
C SER A 84 -20.39 11.64 2.17
N PHE A 85 -19.72 11.84 1.03
CA PHE A 85 -18.40 11.27 0.79
C PHE A 85 -17.38 11.68 1.88
N LEU A 86 -17.35 12.96 2.25
CA LEU A 86 -16.50 13.46 3.34
C LEU A 86 -16.80 12.78 4.68
N SER A 87 -18.07 12.63 5.04
CA SER A 87 -18.45 11.95 6.28
C SER A 87 -18.12 10.46 6.25
N TRP A 88 -18.07 9.84 5.06
CA TRP A 88 -17.70 8.44 4.88
C TRP A 88 -16.19 8.22 4.90
N LEU A 89 -15.39 9.20 4.46
CA LEU A 89 -13.94 9.13 4.56
C LEU A 89 -13.45 9.03 6.01
N ARG A 90 -14.18 9.67 6.93
CA ARG A 90 -13.91 9.60 8.38
C ARG A 90 -14.29 8.23 8.94
N LEU A 91 -13.30 7.51 9.44
CA LEU A 91 -13.49 6.16 9.97
C LEU A 91 -13.84 6.21 11.46
N ALA A 92 -14.70 5.29 11.90
CA ALA A 92 -15.05 5.15 13.32
C ALA A 92 -13.86 4.59 14.12
N ASP A 93 -13.79 4.89 15.44
CA ASP A 93 -12.68 4.54 16.35
C ASP A 93 -12.26 3.08 16.39
N THR A 94 -13.12 2.18 15.96
CA THR A 94 -12.82 0.76 15.87
C THR A 94 -12.32 0.31 14.50
N ASP A 95 -12.26 1.19 13.50
CA ASP A 95 -12.11 0.82 12.09
C ASP A 95 -10.79 1.34 11.48
N GLY A 96 -10.38 0.69 10.40
CA GLY A 96 -9.19 1.00 9.63
C GLY A 96 -9.36 0.57 8.17
N ARG A 97 -8.50 1.08 7.30
CA ARG A 97 -8.57 0.85 5.86
C ARG A 97 -7.18 0.62 5.30
N VAL A 98 -7.04 -0.40 4.45
CA VAL A 98 -5.83 -0.68 3.66
C VAL A 98 -6.19 -0.57 2.19
N ILE A 99 -5.46 0.25 1.45
CA ILE A 99 -5.60 0.45 0.01
C ILE A 99 -4.35 -0.13 -0.65
N VAL A 100 -4.53 -1.13 -1.53
CA VAL A 100 -3.42 -1.75 -2.25
C VAL A 100 -3.54 -1.47 -3.74
N HIS A 101 -2.53 -0.79 -4.28
CA HIS A 101 -2.44 -0.48 -5.71
C HIS A 101 -1.80 -1.62 -6.50
N ALA A 102 -2.63 -2.56 -6.98
CA ALA A 102 -2.20 -3.71 -7.77
C ALA A 102 -2.58 -3.64 -9.27
N GLY A 103 -3.24 -2.54 -9.69
CA GLY A 103 -3.85 -2.38 -11.01
C GLY A 103 -2.97 -1.79 -12.10
N GLY A 104 -1.69 -1.52 -11.81
CA GLY A 104 -0.77 -1.01 -12.82
C GLY A 104 -0.68 -1.95 -14.03
N LEU A 105 -0.58 -1.37 -15.24
CA LEU A 105 -0.54 -2.08 -16.53
C LEU A 105 0.56 -3.16 -16.65
N SER A 106 1.46 -3.27 -15.67
CA SER A 106 2.51 -4.29 -15.61
C SER A 106 3.30 -4.43 -16.91
N ARG A 107 3.46 -3.32 -17.65
CA ARG A 107 4.14 -3.28 -18.98
C ARG A 107 5.55 -3.86 -18.94
N ARG A 108 6.21 -3.79 -17.78
CA ARG A 108 7.57 -4.30 -17.53
C ARG A 108 7.61 -5.75 -17.02
N LEU A 109 6.45 -6.34 -16.77
CA LEU A 109 6.25 -7.72 -16.33
C LEU A 109 4.97 -8.29 -16.98
N PRO A 110 4.93 -8.45 -18.33
CA PRO A 110 3.69 -8.71 -19.07
C PRO A 110 2.99 -10.03 -18.70
N ALA A 111 3.76 -11.04 -18.31
CA ALA A 111 3.24 -12.36 -17.92
C ALA A 111 2.22 -12.29 -16.76
N TYR A 112 2.26 -11.23 -15.96
CA TYR A 112 1.36 -11.03 -14.82
C TYR A 112 0.42 -9.84 -15.01
N ALA A 113 0.29 -9.30 -16.23
CA ALA A 113 -0.59 -8.15 -16.48
C ALA A 113 -2.07 -8.48 -16.30
N ALA A 114 -2.50 -9.69 -16.64
CA ALA A 114 -3.90 -10.12 -16.53
C ALA A 114 -4.34 -10.38 -15.07
N VAL A 115 -3.44 -10.92 -14.25
CA VAL A 115 -3.71 -11.28 -12.84
C VAL A 115 -3.29 -10.20 -11.84
N GLY A 116 -2.45 -9.26 -12.26
CA GLY A 116 -1.89 -8.24 -11.39
C GLY A 116 -0.75 -8.79 -10.52
N LYS A 117 0.23 -7.93 -10.22
CA LYS A 117 1.43 -8.33 -9.49
C LYS A 117 1.16 -8.75 -8.04
N ALA A 118 0.11 -8.21 -7.42
CA ALA A 118 -0.28 -8.62 -6.08
C ALA A 118 -0.64 -10.11 -6.00
N LEU A 119 -1.20 -10.69 -7.07
CA LEU A 119 -1.52 -12.12 -7.13
C LEU A 119 -0.41 -12.97 -7.75
N LEU A 120 0.78 -12.39 -7.95
CA LEU A 120 1.95 -13.12 -8.44
C LEU A 120 2.21 -14.32 -7.51
N PRO A 121 2.21 -15.57 -8.03
CA PRO A 121 2.46 -16.75 -7.23
C PRO A 121 3.94 -16.77 -6.82
N LEU A 122 4.17 -16.95 -5.53
CA LEU A 122 5.51 -17.11 -5.00
C LEU A 122 5.89 -18.59 -4.99
N PRO A 123 7.15 -18.94 -5.28
CA PRO A 123 7.59 -20.32 -5.22
C PRO A 123 7.39 -20.87 -3.78
N PRO A 124 7.07 -22.16 -3.63
CA PRO A 124 6.98 -22.80 -2.32
C PRO A 124 8.31 -22.67 -1.57
N CYS A 125 8.26 -22.51 -0.25
CA CYS A 125 9.45 -22.42 0.59
C CYS A 125 10.22 -23.76 0.53
N ARG A 126 11.47 -23.73 0.06
CA ARG A 126 12.28 -24.94 -0.21
C ARG A 126 12.36 -25.96 0.95
N TRP A 127 12.24 -25.53 2.20
CA TRP A 127 12.50 -26.40 3.37
C TRP A 127 11.45 -26.34 4.48
N HIS A 128 10.32 -25.67 4.24
CA HIS A 128 9.18 -25.68 5.17
C HIS A 128 8.15 -26.71 4.71
N ARG A 129 7.98 -27.80 5.48
CA ARG A 129 6.82 -28.68 5.32
C ARG A 129 5.55 -27.84 5.52
N GLY A 130 4.61 -27.94 4.58
CA GLY A 130 3.34 -27.20 4.62
C GLY A 130 3.33 -25.86 3.88
N SER A 131 4.36 -25.53 3.10
CA SER A 131 4.31 -24.34 2.24
C SER A 131 3.13 -24.42 1.26
N GLN A 132 2.21 -23.45 1.32
CA GLN A 132 1.04 -23.42 0.46
C GLN A 132 1.42 -23.07 -0.98
N LEU A 133 0.98 -23.89 -1.95
CA LEU A 133 1.15 -23.60 -3.38
C LEU A 133 0.34 -22.36 -3.84
N SER A 134 -0.63 -21.93 -3.03
CA SER A 134 -1.48 -20.77 -3.26
C SER A 134 -0.88 -19.46 -2.75
N ARG A 135 0.37 -19.46 -2.27
CA ARG A 135 1.02 -18.26 -1.74
C ARG A 135 1.25 -17.24 -2.85
N THR A 136 0.82 -16.01 -2.62
CA THR A 136 0.99 -14.87 -3.54
C THR A 136 1.81 -13.75 -2.91
N LEU A 137 2.26 -12.78 -3.72
CA LEU A 137 2.87 -11.55 -3.20
C LEU A 137 1.98 -10.85 -2.16
N LEU A 138 0.67 -10.76 -2.41
CA LEU A 138 -0.28 -10.15 -1.49
C LEU A 138 -0.34 -10.88 -0.15
N SER A 139 -0.34 -12.22 -0.18
CA SER A 139 -0.44 -13.05 1.03
C SER A 139 0.68 -12.78 2.03
N THR A 140 1.86 -12.35 1.55
CA THR A 140 3.01 -12.06 2.43
C THR A 140 2.91 -10.71 3.12
N GLN A 141 2.09 -9.80 2.60
CA GLN A 141 2.05 -8.42 3.05
C GLN A 141 0.83 -8.10 3.90
N VAL A 142 -0.31 -8.76 3.64
CA VAL A 142 -1.57 -8.53 4.36
C VAL A 142 -1.43 -8.63 5.90
N PRO A 143 -0.71 -9.62 6.48
CA PRO A 143 -0.54 -9.68 7.93
C PRO A 143 0.11 -8.41 8.51
N MET A 144 1.18 -7.94 7.88
CA MET A 144 1.88 -6.71 8.27
C MET A 144 0.97 -5.48 8.13
N TYR A 145 0.21 -5.38 7.03
CA TYR A 145 -0.73 -4.26 6.83
C TYR A 145 -1.79 -4.20 7.93
N ARG A 146 -2.33 -5.36 8.34
CA ARG A 146 -3.30 -5.43 9.45
C ARG A 146 -2.68 -4.99 10.77
N GLU A 147 -1.48 -5.47 11.07
CA GLU A 147 -0.78 -5.15 12.31
C GLU A 147 -0.45 -3.66 12.40
N MET A 148 0.05 -3.06 11.31
CA MET A 148 0.32 -1.62 11.23
C MET A 148 -0.94 -0.79 11.50
N VAL A 149 -2.04 -1.11 10.84
CA VAL A 149 -3.30 -0.38 11.05
C VAL A 149 -3.82 -0.60 12.48
N ALA A 150 -3.75 -1.82 13.01
CA ALA A 150 -4.24 -2.14 14.35
C ALA A 150 -3.43 -1.49 15.49
N THR A 151 -2.14 -1.21 15.27
CA THR A 151 -1.21 -0.64 16.26
C THR A 151 -0.98 0.87 16.08
N ALA A 152 -1.55 1.47 15.04
CA ALA A 152 -1.44 2.90 14.79
C ALA A 152 -2.27 3.73 15.78
N PRO A 153 -1.87 5.01 16.00
CA PRO A 153 -2.70 5.99 16.68
C PRO A 153 -4.11 6.09 16.08
N ALA A 154 -5.10 6.41 16.91
CA ALA A 154 -6.52 6.32 16.56
C ALA A 154 -6.93 7.14 15.32
N HIS A 155 -6.23 8.22 14.99
CA HIS A 155 -6.51 9.07 13.83
C HIS A 155 -5.74 8.65 12.57
N LEU A 156 -4.69 7.81 12.66
CA LEU A 156 -3.92 7.27 11.53
C LEU A 156 -4.50 5.92 11.09
N ARG A 157 -5.44 5.95 10.14
CA ARG A 157 -6.34 4.80 9.90
C ARG A 157 -6.33 4.26 8.49
N THR A 158 -5.76 5.03 7.54
CA THR A 158 -5.72 4.66 6.13
C THR A 158 -4.29 4.34 5.72
N LEU A 159 -3.98 3.06 5.52
CA LEU A 159 -2.72 2.62 4.94
C LEU A 159 -2.86 2.54 3.41
N ILE A 160 -1.99 3.20 2.68
CA ILE A 160 -1.83 3.07 1.23
C ILE A 160 -0.55 2.29 0.97
N ALA A 161 -0.63 1.22 0.17
CA ALA A 161 0.48 0.35 -0.15
C ALA A 161 0.60 0.08 -1.66
N CYS A 162 1.83 -0.04 -2.14
CA CYS A 162 2.11 -0.47 -3.50
C CYS A 162 1.96 -1.99 -3.65
N GLY A 163 1.28 -2.45 -4.71
CA GLY A 163 1.05 -3.88 -4.98
C GLY A 163 2.19 -4.59 -5.73
N ASP A 164 3.33 -3.94 -5.96
CA ASP A 164 4.48 -4.52 -6.65
C ASP A 164 5.78 -4.54 -5.84
N VAL A 165 5.66 -4.37 -4.53
CA VAL A 165 6.75 -4.45 -3.56
C VAL A 165 6.37 -5.47 -2.49
N CYS A 166 7.36 -6.23 -2.02
CA CYS A 166 7.30 -6.98 -0.77
C CYS A 166 8.26 -6.34 0.22
N VAL A 167 7.76 -5.90 1.36
CA VAL A 167 8.57 -5.55 2.52
C VAL A 167 8.69 -6.81 3.37
N ASP A 168 9.90 -7.39 3.38
CA ASP A 168 10.24 -8.57 4.18
C ASP A 168 10.68 -8.12 5.57
N ALA A 169 9.72 -7.91 6.48
CA ALA A 169 9.97 -7.53 7.87
C ALA A 169 10.29 -8.77 8.73
N ARG A 170 11.49 -8.81 9.32
CA ARG A 170 12.04 -9.96 10.05
C ARG A 170 11.97 -9.82 11.57
N GLY A 171 11.57 -8.65 12.06
CA GLY A 171 11.46 -8.31 13.47
C GLY A 171 10.08 -7.76 13.81
N ALA A 172 9.88 -7.42 15.07
CA ALA A 172 8.68 -6.72 15.51
C ALA A 172 8.54 -5.40 14.74
N LEU A 173 7.32 -5.06 14.35
CA LEU A 173 7.05 -3.77 13.76
C LEU A 173 7.35 -2.66 14.77
N PRO A 174 7.87 -1.51 14.31
CA PRO A 174 8.16 -0.38 15.20
C PRO A 174 6.88 0.13 15.85
N SER A 175 6.99 0.57 17.10
CA SER A 175 5.88 1.24 17.78
C SER A 175 5.51 2.53 17.06
N LEU A 176 4.21 2.69 16.77
CA LEU A 176 3.66 3.86 16.11
C LEU A 176 3.16 4.94 17.10
N ALA A 177 3.25 4.68 18.41
CA ALA A 177 2.80 5.60 19.45
C ALA A 177 3.45 7.00 19.41
N PRO A 178 4.75 7.16 19.10
CA PRO A 178 5.38 8.49 19.01
C PRO A 178 4.79 9.41 17.93
N PHE A 179 3.99 8.87 17.01
CA PHE A 179 3.43 9.59 15.86
C PHE A 179 1.95 9.97 16.06
N ALA A 180 1.51 10.10 17.33
CA ALA A 180 0.14 10.45 17.70
C ALA A 180 -0.35 11.81 17.15
N GLU A 181 0.57 12.69 16.74
CA GLU A 181 0.24 14.00 16.17
C GLU A 181 0.43 14.04 14.65
N SER A 182 0.90 12.96 14.02
CA SER A 182 1.24 12.95 12.60
C SER A 182 0.01 12.78 11.73
N ASP A 183 -0.11 13.57 10.66
CA ASP A 183 -1.15 13.43 9.65
C ASP A 183 -0.75 12.43 8.56
N VAL A 184 0.55 12.35 8.25
CA VAL A 184 1.13 11.45 7.25
C VAL A 184 2.34 10.75 7.85
N LEU A 185 2.39 9.44 7.71
CA LEU A 185 3.46 8.60 8.20
C LEU A 185 4.03 7.75 7.06
N CYS A 186 5.25 8.08 6.63
CA CYS A 186 5.93 7.38 5.55
C CYS A 186 6.84 6.29 6.13
N PHE A 187 6.77 5.09 5.57
CA PHE A 187 7.65 3.99 5.97
C PHE A 187 8.87 3.92 5.05
N GLY A 188 10.05 3.76 5.65
CA GLY A 188 11.29 3.68 4.90
C GLY A 188 12.26 2.66 5.45
N ILE A 189 13.20 2.23 4.60
CA ILE A 189 14.31 1.37 4.99
C ILE A 189 15.65 2.02 4.67
N ARG A 190 16.70 1.57 5.35
CA ARG A 190 18.06 1.81 4.86
C ARG A 190 18.29 0.94 3.65
N ALA A 191 18.77 1.54 2.57
CA ALA A 191 19.05 0.83 1.34
C ALA A 191 20.34 1.35 0.69
N ASP A 192 20.93 0.51 -0.14
CA ASP A 192 22.12 0.85 -0.89
C ASP A 192 21.86 1.97 -1.90
N ALA A 193 22.89 2.76 -2.15
CA ALA A 193 22.82 3.92 -3.06
C ALA A 193 22.33 3.59 -4.48
N HIS A 194 22.51 2.35 -4.95
CA HIS A 194 22.16 1.93 -6.31
C HIS A 194 20.64 1.76 -6.54
N VAL A 195 19.85 1.57 -5.49
CA VAL A 195 18.38 1.42 -5.63
C VAL A 195 17.64 2.76 -5.60
N LEU A 196 18.26 3.81 -5.06
CA LEU A 196 17.65 5.12 -4.85
C LEU A 196 17.10 5.77 -6.15
N PRO A 197 17.77 5.73 -7.31
CA PRO A 197 17.29 6.42 -8.51
C PRO A 197 15.97 5.88 -9.09
N SER A 198 15.52 4.72 -8.62
CA SER A 198 14.27 4.10 -9.09
C SER A 198 13.08 4.32 -8.16
N HIS A 199 13.28 4.93 -6.99
CA HIS A 199 12.28 5.01 -5.92
C HIS A 199 12.24 6.38 -5.24
N GLY A 200 11.29 6.57 -4.34
CA GLY A 200 11.24 7.73 -3.46
C GLY A 200 12.36 7.68 -2.41
N VAL A 201 12.87 8.84 -2.03
CA VAL A 201 13.84 9.00 -0.96
C VAL A 201 13.32 10.03 0.03
N LEU A 202 13.14 9.59 1.27
CA LEU A 202 12.69 10.40 2.40
C LEU A 202 13.91 11.01 3.07
N PHE A 203 13.93 12.32 3.26
CA PHE A 203 15.00 13.03 3.96
C PHE A 203 14.51 13.53 5.32
N THR A 204 15.35 13.37 6.33
CA THR A 204 15.11 13.89 7.68
C THR A 204 16.34 14.66 8.16
N ALA A 205 16.12 15.70 8.96
CA ALA A 205 17.20 16.36 9.67
C ALA A 205 17.71 15.42 10.79
N ARG A 206 19.03 15.37 11.03
CA ARG A 206 19.60 14.51 12.08
C ARG A 206 19.11 14.88 13.47
N GLU A 207 18.82 16.16 13.69
CA GLU A 207 18.31 16.70 14.94
C GLU A 207 16.83 16.32 15.17
N ARG A 208 16.11 15.99 14.08
CA ARG A 208 14.69 15.62 14.08
C ARG A 208 14.46 14.38 13.21
N PRO A 209 15.00 13.21 13.59
CA PRO A 209 15.07 12.04 12.72
C PRO A 209 13.70 11.39 12.42
N LEU A 210 12.66 11.75 13.19
CA LEU A 210 11.29 11.27 13.03
C LEU A 210 10.42 12.18 12.16
N ASP A 211 10.83 13.43 11.95
CA ASP A 211 10.07 14.40 11.18
C ASP A 211 10.55 14.39 9.72
N LEU A 212 9.61 14.29 8.79
CA LEU A 212 9.94 14.38 7.37
C LEU A 212 10.38 15.81 7.06
N ASP A 213 11.59 15.97 6.55
CA ASP A 213 12.07 17.27 6.11
C ASP A 213 11.58 17.57 4.69
N TYR A 214 11.79 16.62 3.79
CA TYR A 214 11.24 16.60 2.43
C TYR A 214 11.41 15.21 1.79
N MET A 215 10.71 14.97 0.69
CA MET A 215 10.86 13.78 -0.13
C MET A 215 11.32 14.15 -1.54
N LEU A 216 12.17 13.31 -2.14
CA LEU A 216 12.49 13.39 -3.56
C LEU A 216 12.05 12.11 -4.27
N GLN A 217 11.32 12.25 -5.39
CA GLN A 217 10.90 11.11 -6.20
C GLN A 217 11.92 10.80 -7.30
N LYS A 218 12.51 9.60 -7.27
CA LYS A 218 13.51 9.11 -8.22
C LYS A 218 14.70 10.08 -8.40
N PRO A 219 15.34 10.53 -7.30
CA PRO A 219 16.46 11.46 -7.39
C PRO A 219 17.70 10.79 -8.02
N SER A 220 18.53 11.58 -8.69
CA SER A 220 19.85 11.09 -9.09
C SER A 220 20.73 10.82 -7.87
N LEU A 221 21.69 9.91 -8.00
CA LEU A 221 22.66 9.64 -6.91
C LEU A 221 23.49 10.90 -6.56
N ALA A 222 23.82 11.71 -7.56
CA ALA A 222 24.51 12.99 -7.35
C ALA A 222 23.65 13.94 -6.49
N GLU A 223 22.33 13.97 -6.71
CA GLU A 223 21.43 14.78 -5.93
C GLU A 223 21.33 14.30 -4.49
N VAL A 224 21.15 12.99 -4.26
CA VAL A 224 21.16 12.42 -2.89
C VAL A 224 22.46 12.78 -2.17
N ARG A 225 23.61 12.59 -2.83
CA ARG A 225 24.94 12.94 -2.27
C ARG A 225 25.03 14.42 -1.91
N ARG A 226 24.54 15.31 -2.78
CA ARG A 226 24.51 16.76 -2.53
C ARG A 226 23.70 17.08 -1.27
N ARG A 227 22.53 16.46 -1.10
CA ARG A 227 21.66 16.67 0.06
C ARG A 227 22.29 16.22 1.37
N VAL A 228 23.03 15.12 1.37
CA VAL A 228 23.68 14.59 2.59
C VAL A 228 25.08 15.15 2.85
N ALA A 229 25.70 15.84 1.88
CA ALA A 229 27.09 16.30 1.95
C ALA A 229 27.38 17.22 3.16
N GLY A 230 26.38 17.98 3.60
CA GLY A 230 26.50 18.86 4.77
C GLY A 230 26.43 18.13 6.12
N GLY A 231 26.25 16.80 6.14
CA GLY A 231 26.16 16.00 7.35
C GLY A 231 24.88 16.19 8.17
N ARG A 232 24.02 17.17 7.82
CA ARG A 232 22.79 17.52 8.56
C ARG A 232 21.60 16.64 8.25
N HIS A 233 21.62 15.92 7.14
CA HIS A 233 20.51 15.09 6.68
C HIS A 233 20.84 13.60 6.76
N SER A 234 19.81 12.82 7.10
CA SER A 234 19.76 11.38 6.88
C SER A 234 18.69 11.08 5.82
N PHE A 235 18.73 9.89 5.23
CA PHE A 235 17.73 9.46 4.28
C PHE A 235 17.31 8.01 4.47
N LEU A 236 16.10 7.70 4.03
CA LEU A 236 15.58 6.35 3.89
C LEU A 236 14.99 6.18 2.49
N LEU A 237 15.07 4.96 1.96
CA LEU A 237 14.32 4.57 0.77
C LEU A 237 12.85 4.44 1.16
N ASP A 238 11.95 5.13 0.45
CA ASP A 238 10.51 4.94 0.60
C ASP A 238 10.12 3.53 0.13
N VAL A 239 9.37 2.80 0.96
CA VAL A 239 8.92 1.44 0.62
C VAL A 239 7.58 1.40 -0.10
N GLY A 240 6.97 2.56 -0.38
CA GLY A 240 5.66 2.66 -1.00
C GLY A 240 4.52 2.24 -0.06
N MET A 241 4.70 2.49 1.25
CA MET A 241 3.70 2.29 2.29
C MET A 241 3.55 3.54 3.13
N TRP A 242 2.35 4.10 3.18
CA TRP A 242 2.06 5.41 3.76
C TRP A 242 0.79 5.30 4.61
N MET A 243 0.84 5.71 5.87
CA MET A 243 -0.36 5.84 6.70
C MET A 243 -0.81 7.30 6.74
N LEU A 244 -2.10 7.50 6.48
CA LEU A 244 -2.72 8.81 6.42
C LEU A 244 -3.80 8.91 7.49
N SER A 245 -3.89 10.10 8.07
CA SER A 245 -5.02 10.52 8.87
C SER A 245 -6.23 10.84 8.01
N ASP A 246 -7.42 10.89 8.61
CA ASP A 246 -8.63 11.31 7.92
C ASP A 246 -8.45 12.70 7.28
N ARG A 247 -7.77 13.63 7.99
CA ARG A 247 -7.43 14.96 7.47
C ARG A 247 -6.55 14.88 6.21
N ALA A 248 -5.51 14.05 6.22
CA ALA A 248 -4.63 13.88 5.06
C ALA A 248 -5.37 13.25 3.87
N VAL A 249 -6.27 12.28 4.12
CA VAL A 249 -7.12 11.68 3.08
C VAL A 249 -8.08 12.72 2.50
N GLU A 250 -8.68 13.58 3.33
CA GLU A 250 -9.55 14.68 2.88
C GLU A 250 -8.80 15.70 2.01
N VAL A 251 -7.56 16.06 2.37
CA VAL A 251 -6.71 16.94 1.55
C VAL A 251 -6.42 16.27 0.20
N LEU A 252 -5.99 15.00 0.20
CA LEU A 252 -5.73 14.25 -1.03
C LEU A 252 -6.98 14.19 -1.92
N ALA A 253 -8.15 13.94 -1.34
CA ALA A 253 -9.43 13.95 -2.05
C ALA A 253 -9.74 15.30 -2.68
N ARG A 254 -9.52 16.42 -1.95
CA ARG A 254 -9.68 17.77 -2.49
C ARG A 254 -8.77 18.05 -3.68
N LYS A 255 -7.50 17.63 -3.62
CA LYS A 255 -6.57 17.79 -4.75
C LYS A 255 -7.02 17.04 -6.01
N CYS A 256 -7.63 15.86 -5.84
CA CYS A 256 -8.08 15.03 -6.96
C CYS A 256 -9.46 15.43 -7.52
N LEU A 257 -10.39 15.85 -6.65
CA LEU A 257 -11.78 16.13 -7.00
C LEU A 257 -12.06 17.62 -7.25
N GLY A 258 -11.27 18.54 -6.68
CA GLY A 258 -11.52 19.97 -6.70
C GLY A 258 -12.90 20.33 -6.17
N GLY A 259 -13.57 21.33 -6.75
CA GLY A 259 -14.93 21.75 -6.35
C GLY A 259 -16.04 20.71 -6.59
N ALA A 260 -15.74 19.52 -7.13
CA ALA A 260 -16.71 18.41 -7.17
C ALA A 260 -16.93 17.79 -5.78
N LEU A 261 -16.03 18.07 -4.83
CA LEU A 261 -16.10 17.56 -3.46
C LEU A 261 -17.23 18.21 -2.65
N ASP A 262 -17.62 19.43 -3.02
CA ASP A 262 -18.66 20.24 -2.37
C ASP A 262 -20.05 20.11 -3.04
N ALA A 263 -20.12 19.43 -4.19
CA ALA A 263 -21.38 19.20 -4.87
C ALA A 263 -22.06 17.94 -4.27
N GLU A 264 -23.31 18.08 -3.80
CA GLU A 264 -24.16 16.93 -3.45
C GLU A 264 -24.36 15.95 -4.64
N ASP A 265 -23.96 16.38 -5.85
CA ASP A 265 -23.86 15.60 -7.09
C ASP A 265 -22.73 14.56 -7.12
N ALA A 266 -22.01 14.30 -6.03
CA ALA A 266 -21.19 13.07 -5.91
C ALA A 266 -22.03 11.78 -6.09
N THR A 267 -23.37 11.90 -6.07
CA THR A 267 -24.33 10.84 -6.38
C THR A 267 -24.89 10.87 -7.81
N GLY A 268 -24.67 11.97 -8.54
CA GLY A 268 -25.20 12.24 -9.88
C GLY A 268 -24.15 12.04 -10.97
N GLY A 269 -23.59 10.84 -11.06
CA GLY A 269 -22.89 10.45 -12.29
C GLY A 269 -23.88 10.49 -13.44
N GLY A 270 -23.71 11.44 -14.36
CA GLY A 270 -24.47 11.47 -15.61
C GLY A 270 -24.43 10.07 -16.23
N ARG A 271 -25.62 9.48 -16.41
CA ARG A 271 -25.79 8.22 -17.13
C ARG A 271 -25.52 8.51 -18.60
N ASP A 272 -24.26 8.48 -18.97
CA ASP A 272 -23.89 8.14 -20.33
C ASP A 272 -22.92 6.98 -20.28
N GLY A 273 -23.21 5.94 -21.06
CA GLY A 273 -22.80 4.55 -20.85
C GLY A 273 -21.30 4.23 -20.92
N HIS A 274 -20.38 5.19 -20.77
CA HIS A 274 -18.94 4.97 -20.75
C HIS A 274 -18.20 5.93 -19.79
N ARG A 275 -17.73 5.37 -18.65
CA ARG A 275 -16.60 5.85 -17.81
C ARG A 275 -16.75 7.19 -17.07
N CYS A 276 -17.33 7.16 -15.86
CA CYS A 276 -17.26 8.27 -14.89
C CYS A 276 -16.24 7.96 -13.78
N THR A 277 -15.13 8.70 -13.75
CA THR A 277 -14.33 8.88 -12.53
C THR A 277 -14.68 10.24 -11.91
N ALA A 278 -14.78 10.31 -10.58
CA ALA A 278 -14.94 11.58 -9.88
C ALA A 278 -13.64 12.42 -9.93
N VAL A 279 -12.50 11.78 -10.20
CA VAL A 279 -11.18 12.43 -10.26
C VAL A 279 -11.09 13.33 -11.49
N ARG A 280 -11.02 14.63 -11.24
CA ARG A 280 -10.92 15.66 -12.27
C ARG A 280 -9.48 15.85 -12.73
N THR A 281 -8.56 15.90 -11.79
CA THR A 281 -7.13 16.13 -12.04
C THR A 281 -6.35 14.87 -11.73
N ALA A 282 -5.55 14.40 -12.69
CA ALA A 282 -4.59 13.35 -12.43
C ALA A 282 -3.58 13.84 -11.38
N TYR A 283 -3.34 13.04 -10.35
CA TYR A 283 -2.54 13.46 -9.21
C TYR A 283 -1.72 12.30 -8.67
N ASP A 284 -0.40 12.43 -8.67
CA ASP A 284 0.50 11.40 -8.15
C ASP A 284 0.80 11.60 -6.66
N LEU A 285 0.62 10.53 -5.88
CA LEU A 285 0.85 10.54 -4.44
C LEU A 285 2.32 10.82 -4.09
N TYR A 286 3.26 10.34 -4.89
CA TYR A 286 4.68 10.41 -4.54
C TYR A 286 5.34 11.66 -5.12
N SER A 287 5.12 11.97 -6.41
CA SER A 287 5.76 13.13 -7.05
C SER A 287 5.05 14.45 -6.84
N GLU A 288 3.74 14.47 -6.55
CA GLU A 288 2.99 15.71 -6.36
C GLU A 288 2.61 15.91 -4.89
N PHE A 289 1.89 14.96 -4.27
CA PHE A 289 1.55 15.09 -2.85
C PHE A 289 2.81 15.00 -1.97
N GLY A 290 3.65 13.98 -2.21
CA GLY A 290 4.88 13.75 -1.47
C GLY A 290 5.92 14.87 -1.55
N SER A 291 6.04 15.52 -2.72
CA SER A 291 6.98 16.63 -2.91
C SER A 291 6.56 17.92 -2.22
N ALA A 292 5.31 18.01 -1.77
CA ALA A 292 4.77 19.11 -0.97
C ALA A 292 4.72 18.80 0.54
N LEU A 293 5.15 17.61 0.98
CA LEU A 293 5.24 17.24 2.39
C LEU A 293 6.59 17.60 3.00
N GLY A 294 6.56 17.98 4.28
CA GLY A 294 7.73 18.25 5.10
C GLY A 294 8.03 19.75 5.26
N SER A 295 8.89 20.07 6.22
CA SER A 295 9.20 21.47 6.59
C SER A 295 9.91 22.26 5.50
N HIS A 296 10.70 21.58 4.66
CA HIS A 296 11.46 22.20 3.57
C HIS A 296 11.11 21.54 2.23
N ALA A 297 9.83 21.23 2.04
CA ALA A 297 9.28 20.65 0.83
C ALA A 297 9.68 21.46 -0.43
N PRO A 298 10.13 20.80 -1.52
CA PRO A 298 10.45 21.47 -2.79
C PRO A 298 9.27 22.18 -3.45
N SER A 299 8.04 21.69 -3.22
CA SER A 299 6.82 22.21 -3.82
C SER A 299 5.97 22.92 -2.78
N ALA A 300 5.44 24.08 -3.16
CA ALA A 300 4.58 24.88 -2.29
C ALA A 300 3.10 24.52 -2.51
N ASP A 301 2.52 23.79 -1.55
CA ASP A 301 1.07 23.60 -1.44
C ASP A 301 0.63 23.86 0.02
N PRO A 302 -0.07 24.97 0.32
CA PRO A 302 -0.40 25.33 1.70
C PRO A 302 -1.26 24.30 2.45
N GLU A 303 -2.14 23.57 1.75
CA GLU A 303 -2.99 22.57 2.39
C GLU A 303 -2.18 21.33 2.79
N ILE A 304 -1.21 20.95 1.96
CA ILE A 304 -0.32 19.81 2.21
C ILE A 304 0.77 20.18 3.20
N ALA A 305 1.35 21.39 3.10
CA ALA A 305 2.34 21.90 4.04
C ALA A 305 1.78 22.05 5.46
N GLY A 306 0.45 22.19 5.60
CA GLY A 306 -0.23 22.18 6.89
C GLY A 306 -0.35 20.79 7.55
N LEU A 307 0.00 19.71 6.85
CA LEU A 307 -0.04 18.34 7.37
C LEU A 307 1.29 18.02 8.06
N LYS A 308 1.23 17.44 9.27
CA LYS A 308 2.43 16.94 9.95
C LYS A 308 2.87 15.61 9.34
N ALA A 309 4.02 15.61 8.67
CA ALA A 309 4.59 14.42 8.06
C ALA A 309 5.75 13.85 8.89
N SER A 310 5.75 12.54 9.10
CA SER A 310 6.77 11.83 9.88
C SER A 310 7.26 10.59 9.14
N VAL A 311 8.42 10.09 9.55
CA VAL A 311 9.08 8.93 8.93
C VAL A 311 9.31 7.83 9.95
N VAL A 312 9.03 6.59 9.56
CA VAL A 312 9.30 5.38 10.34
C VAL A 312 10.34 4.53 9.64
N GLU A 313 11.43 4.24 10.32
CA GLU A 313 12.44 3.30 9.85
C GLU A 313 12.03 1.85 10.18
N LEU A 314 11.86 1.02 9.15
CA LEU A 314 11.72 -0.43 9.28
C LEU A 314 13.11 -1.06 9.36
N ARG A 315 13.71 -1.07 10.56
CA ARG A 315 15.13 -1.43 10.78
C ARG A 315 15.48 -2.86 10.35
N ASP A 316 14.60 -3.81 10.64
CA ASP A 316 14.78 -5.23 10.33
C ASP A 316 13.98 -5.67 9.12
N ALA A 317 13.89 -4.81 8.11
CA ALA A 317 13.17 -5.09 6.88
C ALA A 317 14.05 -5.02 5.63
N GLU A 318 13.67 -5.75 4.59
CA GLU A 318 14.22 -5.58 3.25
C GLU A 318 13.14 -5.21 2.24
N PHE A 319 13.50 -4.37 1.28
CA PHE A 319 12.67 -3.96 0.17
C PHE A 319 12.91 -4.87 -1.04
N LEU A 320 11.90 -5.64 -1.42
CA LEU A 320 11.92 -6.54 -2.56
C LEU A 320 10.97 -6.04 -3.64
N HIS A 321 11.50 -5.55 -4.75
CA HIS A 321 10.69 -5.02 -5.85
C HIS A 321 10.33 -6.12 -6.86
N TYR A 322 9.09 -6.16 -7.32
CA TYR A 322 8.58 -7.05 -8.37
C TYR A 322 8.24 -6.25 -9.65
N GLY A 323 9.11 -5.30 -10.00
CA GLY A 323 8.91 -4.33 -11.08
C GLY A 323 9.14 -4.88 -12.49
N THR A 324 10.07 -5.82 -12.62
CA THR A 324 10.60 -6.41 -13.87
C THR A 324 10.89 -7.90 -13.67
N ASN A 325 11.09 -8.66 -14.76
CA ASN A 325 11.49 -10.08 -14.67
C ASN A 325 12.75 -10.30 -13.82
N ARG A 326 13.79 -9.47 -14.01
CA ARG A 326 15.04 -9.56 -13.24
C ARG A 326 14.79 -9.32 -11.75
N GLN A 327 14.01 -8.30 -11.42
CA GLN A 327 13.66 -7.97 -10.05
C GLN A 327 12.83 -9.07 -9.39
N LEU A 328 11.83 -9.63 -10.11
CA LEU A 328 11.06 -10.80 -9.66
C LEU A 328 11.97 -11.97 -9.30
N ILE A 329 12.90 -12.36 -10.17
CA ILE A 329 13.80 -13.49 -9.93
C ILE A 329 14.70 -13.22 -8.73
N SER A 330 15.32 -12.04 -8.66
CA SER A 330 16.19 -11.66 -7.55
C SER A 330 15.44 -11.59 -6.22
N ALA A 331 14.24 -11.01 -6.22
CA ALA A 331 13.38 -10.89 -5.05
C ALA A 331 12.90 -12.26 -4.55
N ALA A 332 12.44 -13.11 -5.46
CA ALA A 332 12.05 -14.49 -5.13
C ALA A 332 13.23 -15.28 -4.58
N ALA A 333 14.43 -15.14 -5.16
CA ALA A 333 15.63 -15.79 -4.65
C ALA A 333 16.04 -15.28 -3.25
N ALA A 334 15.92 -13.97 -3.01
CA ALA A 334 16.22 -13.37 -1.70
C ALA A 334 15.25 -13.88 -0.63
N LEU A 335 13.95 -13.85 -0.91
CA LEU A 335 12.90 -14.37 -0.02
C LEU A 335 13.12 -15.86 0.28
N GLN A 336 13.41 -16.67 -0.75
CA GLN A 336 13.66 -18.10 -0.61
C GLN A 336 14.90 -18.44 0.22
N ARG A 337 15.98 -17.66 0.12
CA ARG A 337 17.18 -17.86 0.96
C ARG A 337 16.89 -17.66 2.45
N ARG A 338 15.86 -16.89 2.79
CA ARG A 338 15.57 -16.48 4.17
C ARG A 338 14.54 -17.36 4.85
N GLU A 339 13.57 -17.81 4.07
CA GLU A 339 12.61 -18.82 4.49
C GLU A 339 13.23 -20.22 4.51
N ALA A 340 14.47 -20.35 4.04
CA ALA A 340 15.28 -21.52 4.16
C ALA A 340 16.16 -21.44 5.41
N ALA A 341 15.67 -21.90 6.56
CA ALA A 341 16.62 -22.54 7.47
C ALA A 341 17.09 -23.80 6.74
N ALA A 342 18.37 -23.85 6.34
CA ALA A 342 18.93 -25.09 5.84
C ALA A 342 18.72 -26.14 6.94
N PRO A 343 18.04 -27.26 6.66
CA PRO A 343 17.91 -28.30 7.66
C PRO A 343 19.31 -28.80 8.08
N SER A 344 19.45 -29.25 9.32
CA SER A 344 20.72 -29.76 9.87
C SER A 344 21.35 -30.91 9.07
N TRP A 345 20.59 -31.53 8.16
CA TRP A 345 21.03 -32.62 7.28
C TRP A 345 21.41 -32.18 5.86
N TRP A 346 21.57 -30.87 5.59
CA TRP A 346 22.06 -30.39 4.30
C TRP A 346 23.51 -30.86 4.06
N TRP A 347 23.71 -31.54 2.93
CA TRP A 347 24.89 -32.33 2.52
C TRP A 347 26.21 -31.55 2.34
N GLY A 348 26.29 -30.31 2.83
CA GLY A 348 27.53 -29.52 2.94
C GLY A 348 28.24 -29.67 4.29
N ALA A 349 27.64 -30.35 5.27
CA ALA A 349 28.32 -30.85 6.47
C ALA A 349 28.83 -32.28 6.23
N PRO A 350 29.99 -32.69 6.80
CA PRO A 350 30.51 -34.04 6.60
C PRO A 350 29.45 -35.07 7.01
N PHE A 351 29.27 -36.06 6.14
CA PHE A 351 28.26 -37.10 6.26
C PHE A 351 28.63 -38.08 7.37
N ASP A 352 28.27 -37.77 8.62
CA ASP A 352 28.41 -38.71 9.73
C ASP A 352 27.17 -39.60 9.74
N GLY A 353 27.16 -40.56 8.81
CA GLY A 353 26.00 -41.38 8.47
C GLY A 353 25.45 -42.20 9.64
N VAL A 354 24.24 -41.86 10.08
CA VAL A 354 23.32 -42.81 10.71
C VAL A 354 21.89 -42.45 10.28
N LEU A 355 21.38 -43.15 9.27
CA LEU A 355 19.94 -43.19 8.98
C LEU A 355 19.30 -44.12 10.01
N ALA A 356 18.48 -43.58 10.91
CA ALA A 356 17.64 -44.39 11.78
C ALA A 356 16.49 -45.02 10.93
N PRO A 357 16.16 -46.31 11.10
CA PRO A 357 15.06 -46.94 10.38
C PRO A 357 13.72 -46.43 10.92
N GLU A 358 12.80 -46.13 10.01
CA GLU A 358 11.41 -45.79 10.34
C GLU A 358 10.71 -46.95 11.07
N ARG A 359 9.89 -46.61 12.07
CA ARG A 359 8.88 -47.48 12.68
C ARG A 359 7.50 -46.90 12.45
#